data_AF-A0A1S3YK78-F1
#
_entry.id   AF-A0A1S3YK78-F1
#
_cell.length_a   1.000
_cell.length_b   1.000
_cell.length_c   1.000
_cell.angle_alpha   90.00
_cell.angle_beta   90.00
_cell.angle_gamma   90.00
#
_symmetry.space_group_name_H-M   'P 1'
#
loop_
_entity.id
_entity.type
_entity.pdbx_description
1 polymer ?
#
loop_
_entity_poly.entity_id
_entity_poly.type
_entity_poly.pdbx_seq_one_letter_code
_entity_poly.pdbx_strand_id
1 'polypeptide(L)'
;MAVAQVIMAFGHFFFAMGWPGAMYIGTLLVGLGYGAHWAIVPAAASELFGLKNFGALYNFLTVANPAGSLVFSGIIASSIYDSEAAKQAQERHPSQWNGASILSSFLAVEEPLKCEGAICFFLTSLILCGLCIIAACLSMILVYRTKAVYNQLYGKSRT
;
A
#
# COMPACT_ATOMS: atom_id res chain seq x y z
N MET A 1 9.05 -2.22 13.68
CA MET A 1 8.38 -2.78 12.49
C MET A 1 6.92 -3.13 12.72
N ALA A 2 6.59 -4.11 13.59
CA ALA A 2 5.20 -4.53 13.78
C ALA A 2 4.24 -3.39 14.16
N VAL A 3 4.63 -2.51 15.11
CA VAL A 3 3.83 -1.34 15.50
C VAL A 3 3.57 -0.39 14.32
N ALA A 4 4.59 -0.13 13.50
CA ALA A 4 4.46 0.73 12.33
C ALA A 4 3.49 0.13 11.28
N GLN A 5 3.51 -1.19 11.09
CA GLN A 5 2.59 -1.90 10.19
C GLN A 5 1.14 -1.87 10.69
N VAL A 6 0.93 -1.96 12.01
CA VAL A 6 -0.40 -1.79 12.60
C VAL A 6 -0.91 -0.36 12.38
N ILE A 7 -0.07 0.66 12.56
CA ILE A 7 -0.42 2.06 12.29
C ILE A 7 -0.79 2.25 10.81
N MET A 8 -0.04 1.66 9.88
CA MET A 8 -0.37 1.69 8.44
C MET A 8 -1.69 0.98 8.13
N ALA A 9 -1.97 -0.17 8.77
CA ALA A 9 -3.23 -0.89 8.60
C ALA A 9 -4.43 -0.03 9.01
N PHE A 10 -4.33 0.68 10.14
CA PHE A 10 -5.35 1.65 10.54
C PHE A 10 -5.51 2.76 9.49
N GLY A 11 -4.41 3.32 8.99
CA GLY A 11 -4.46 4.36 7.94
C GLY A 11 -5.17 3.89 6.66
N HIS A 12 -4.89 2.67 6.18
CA HIS A 12 -5.59 2.08 5.04
C HIS A 12 -7.06 1.79 5.31
N PHE A 13 -7.41 1.40 6.55
CA PHE A 13 -8.79 1.22 6.95
C PHE A 13 -9.58 2.54 6.95
N PHE A 14 -8.95 3.65 7.39
CA PHE A 14 -9.53 4.99 7.28
C PHE A 14 -9.78 5.40 5.84
N PHE A 15 -8.87 5.07 4.91
CA PHE A 15 -9.09 5.30 3.48
C PHE A 15 -10.28 4.51 2.93
N ALA A 16 -10.46 3.26 3.37
CA ALA A 16 -11.62 2.47 2.97
C ALA A 16 -12.94 3.11 3.45
N MET A 17 -13.01 3.61 4.68
CA MET A 17 -14.26 4.17 5.21
C MET A 17 -14.76 5.44 4.50
N GLY A 18 -13.88 6.19 3.81
CA GLY A 18 -14.30 7.30 2.95
C GLY A 18 -15.02 8.48 3.65
N TRP A 19 -14.90 8.62 4.97
CA TRP A 19 -15.58 9.67 5.74
C TRP A 19 -14.94 11.06 5.48
N PRO A 20 -15.67 12.19 5.57
CA PRO A 20 -15.09 13.50 5.34
C PRO A 20 -14.02 13.76 6.40
N GLY A 21 -12.80 14.06 5.95
CA GLY A 21 -11.64 14.22 6.82
C GLY A 21 -10.82 12.95 7.07
N ALA A 22 -11.34 11.75 6.74
CA ALA A 22 -10.62 10.49 6.93
C ALA A 22 -9.33 10.42 6.11
N MET A 23 -9.27 11.08 4.95
CA MET A 23 -8.06 11.13 4.13
C MET A 23 -6.89 11.85 4.80
N TYR A 24 -7.15 12.90 5.59
CA TYR A 24 -6.09 13.60 6.34
C TYR A 24 -5.49 12.71 7.42
N ILE A 25 -6.36 12.06 8.21
CA ILE A 25 -5.95 11.14 9.27
C ILE A 25 -5.24 9.92 8.67
N GLY A 26 -5.80 9.34 7.60
CA GLY A 26 -5.23 8.21 6.89
C GLY A 26 -3.83 8.51 6.35
N THR A 27 -3.65 9.66 5.68
CA THR A 27 -2.36 10.07 5.12
C THR A 27 -1.32 10.31 6.21
N LEU A 28 -1.72 10.91 7.34
CA LEU A 28 -0.84 11.10 8.49
C LEU A 28 -0.37 9.75 9.06
N LEU A 29 -1.29 8.82 9.31
CA LEU A 29 -0.98 7.51 9.86
C LEU A 29 -0.10 6.67 8.91
N VAL A 30 -0.46 6.61 7.63
CA VAL A 30 0.33 5.89 6.62
C VAL A 30 1.70 6.53 6.47
N GLY A 31 1.79 7.86 6.42
CA GLY A 31 3.07 8.58 6.30
C GLY A 31 4.01 8.31 7.47
N LEU A 32 3.51 8.38 8.71
CA LEU A 32 4.28 8.09 9.92
C LEU A 32 4.74 6.62 9.95
N GLY A 33 3.82 5.68 9.69
CA GLY A 33 4.14 4.25 9.70
C GLY A 33 5.13 3.85 8.60
N TYR A 34 4.93 4.37 7.39
CA TYR A 34 5.81 4.13 6.26
C TYR A 34 7.19 4.75 6.46
N GLY A 35 7.26 5.99 6.95
CA GLY A 35 8.52 6.64 7.29
C GLY A 35 9.30 5.88 8.36
N ALA A 36 8.63 5.45 9.42
CA ALA A 36 9.24 4.60 10.44
C ALA A 36 9.72 3.25 9.88
N HIS A 37 8.96 2.64 8.96
CA HIS A 37 9.37 1.40 8.30
C HIS A 37 10.68 1.59 7.52
N TRP A 38 10.77 2.59 6.65
CA TRP A 38 11.98 2.83 5.84
C TRP A 38 13.20 3.24 6.66
N ALA A 39 13.00 3.90 7.81
CA ALA A 39 14.09 4.22 8.71
C ALA A 39 14.67 2.98 9.42
N ILE A 40 13.82 2.02 9.80
CA ILE A 40 14.24 0.85 10.59
C ILE A 40 14.81 -0.28 9.69
N VAL A 41 14.37 -0.41 8.43
CA VAL A 41 14.81 -1.51 7.54
C VAL A 41 16.33 -1.59 7.38
N PRO A 42 17.06 -0.49 7.06
CA PRO A 42 18.51 -0.52 6.91
C PRO A 42 19.23 -0.93 8.21
N ALA A 43 18.79 -0.37 9.34
CA ALA A 43 19.37 -0.68 10.65
C ALA A 43 19.20 -2.18 10.98
N ALA A 44 17.97 -2.70 10.86
CA ALA A 44 17.66 -4.09 11.13
C ALA A 44 18.42 -5.05 10.18
N ALA A 45 18.53 -4.72 8.89
CA ALA A 45 19.27 -5.52 7.94
C ALA A 45 20.79 -5.53 8.24
N SER A 46 21.36 -4.40 8.66
CA SER A 46 22.78 -4.32 9.02
C SER A 46 23.13 -5.14 10.27
N GLU A 47 22.18 -5.24 11.21
CA GLU A 47 22.32 -6.01 12.44
C GLU A 47 22.15 -7.51 12.20
N LEU A 48 21.17 -7.92 11.39
CA LEU A 48 20.88 -9.34 11.12
C LEU A 48 21.89 -9.99 10.18
N PHE A 49 22.36 -9.27 9.16
CA PHE A 49 23.17 -9.84 8.09
C PHE A 49 24.61 -9.34 8.09
N GLY A 50 24.92 -8.36 8.94
CA GLY A 50 26.22 -7.73 9.00
C GLY A 50 26.49 -6.78 7.81
N LEU A 51 27.63 -6.10 7.88
CA LEU A 51 27.97 -5.04 6.93
C LEU A 51 28.67 -5.54 5.65
N LYS A 52 29.19 -6.77 5.65
CA LYS A 52 30.07 -7.29 4.60
C LYS A 52 29.45 -7.24 3.19
N ASN A 53 28.16 -7.55 3.07
CA ASN A 53 27.40 -7.51 1.81
C ASN A 53 26.13 -6.65 1.92
N PHE A 54 26.13 -5.65 2.80
CA PHE A 54 24.93 -4.86 3.12
C PHE A 54 24.33 -4.17 1.89
N GLY A 55 25.16 -3.58 1.02
CA GLY A 55 24.69 -2.89 -0.18
C GLY A 55 23.95 -3.81 -1.15
N ALA A 56 24.41 -5.04 -1.36
CA ALA A 56 23.73 -5.99 -2.24
C ALA A 56 22.38 -6.44 -1.65
N LEU A 57 22.36 -6.75 -0.35
CA LEU A 57 21.15 -7.17 0.34
C LEU A 57 20.09 -6.05 0.40
N TYR A 58 20.51 -4.82 0.70
CA TYR A 58 19.61 -3.68 0.75
C TYR A 58 19.03 -3.37 -0.64
N ASN A 59 19.82 -3.44 -1.70
CA ASN A 59 19.32 -3.30 -3.06
C ASN A 59 18.27 -4.37 -3.38
N PHE A 60 18.48 -5.63 -3.00
CA PHE A 60 17.49 -6.68 -3.16
C PHE A 60 16.18 -6.39 -2.41
N LEU A 61 16.26 -5.87 -1.17
CA LEU A 61 15.08 -5.43 -0.43
C LEU A 61 14.34 -4.30 -1.15
N THR A 62 15.07 -3.33 -1.73
CA THR A 62 14.43 -2.21 -2.46
C THR A 62 13.77 -2.62 -3.78
N VAL A 63 14.17 -3.74 -4.39
CA VAL A 63 13.50 -4.29 -5.60
C VAL A 63 12.05 -4.68 -5.31
N ALA A 64 11.69 -4.93 -4.04
CA ALA A 64 10.30 -5.16 -3.66
C ALA A 64 9.39 -3.95 -3.95
N ASN A 65 9.90 -2.71 -3.93
CA ASN A 65 9.09 -1.51 -4.22
C ASN A 65 8.57 -1.45 -5.66
N PRO A 66 9.41 -1.50 -6.71
CA PRO A 66 8.93 -1.50 -8.08
C PRO A 66 8.06 -2.73 -8.37
N ALA A 67 8.41 -3.90 -7.83
CA ALA A 67 7.59 -5.11 -7.97
C ALA A 67 6.19 -4.93 -7.35
N GLY A 68 6.12 -4.42 -6.11
CA GLY A 68 4.86 -4.14 -5.43
C GLY A 68 4.04 -3.07 -6.13
N SER A 69 4.67 -1.98 -6.58
CA SER A 69 3.99 -0.92 -7.32
C SER A 69 3.40 -1.44 -8.64
N LEU A 70 4.10 -2.31 -9.36
CA LEU A 70 3.60 -2.88 -10.60
C LEU A 70 2.37 -3.76 -10.35
N VAL A 71 2.42 -4.62 -9.32
CA VAL A 71 1.34 -5.56 -9.00
C VAL A 71 0.12 -4.84 -8.42
N PHE A 72 0.33 -4.04 -7.36
CA PHE A 72 -0.77 -3.43 -6.61
C PHE A 72 -1.31 -2.16 -7.27
N SER A 73 -0.45 -1.28 -7.78
CA SER A 73 -0.91 -0.05 -8.44
C SER A 73 -1.20 -0.28 -9.92
N GLY A 74 -0.29 -0.94 -10.63
CA GLY A 74 -0.40 -1.15 -12.07
C GLY A 74 -1.54 -2.12 -12.45
N ILE A 75 -1.54 -3.32 -11.87
CA ILE A 75 -2.50 -4.35 -12.28
C ILE A 75 -3.79 -4.27 -11.46
N ILE A 76 -3.68 -4.28 -10.13
CA ILE A 76 -4.86 -4.37 -9.25
C ILE A 76 -5.61 -3.04 -9.21
N ALA A 77 -4.95 -1.93 -8.88
CA ALA A 77 -5.65 -0.66 -8.75
C ALA A 77 -6.18 -0.13 -10.09
N SER A 78 -5.41 -0.25 -11.19
CA SER A 78 -5.90 0.16 -12.52
C SER A 78 -7.13 -0.65 -12.92
N SER A 79 -7.08 -1.98 -12.83
CA SER A 79 -8.22 -2.82 -13.26
C SER A 79 -9.50 -2.55 -12.46
N ILE A 80 -9.38 -2.34 -11.14
CA ILE A 80 -10.52 -1.98 -10.29
C ILE A 80 -11.03 -0.58 -10.65
N TYR A 81 -10.12 0.40 -10.82
CA TYR A 81 -10.49 1.76 -11.17
C TYR A 81 -11.20 1.83 -12.51
N ASP A 82 -10.65 1.18 -13.55
CA ASP A 82 -11.21 1.17 -14.90
C ASP A 82 -12.59 0.49 -14.92
N SER A 83 -12.77 -0.59 -14.14
CA SER A 83 -14.06 -1.28 -14.01
C SER A 83 -15.13 -0.39 -13.38
N GLU A 84 -14.80 0.30 -12.28
CA GLU A 84 -15.75 1.20 -11.61
C GLU A 84 -16.00 2.49 -12.41
N ALA A 85 -14.97 3.00 -13.10
CA ALA A 85 -15.10 4.16 -13.98
C ALA A 85 -16.03 3.86 -15.18
N ALA A 86 -15.96 2.65 -15.76
CA ALA A 86 -16.86 2.21 -16.82
C ALA A 86 -18.33 2.15 -16.37
N LYS A 87 -18.59 1.63 -15.16
CA LYS A 87 -19.95 1.61 -14.58
C LYS A 87 -20.50 3.02 -14.38
N GLN A 88 -19.69 3.92 -13.81
CA GLN A 88 -20.10 5.31 -13.58
C GLN A 88 -20.29 6.11 -14.88
N ALA A 89 -19.50 5.84 -15.92
CA ALA A 89 -19.68 6.43 -17.24
C ALA A 89 -21.01 5.99 -17.86
N GLN A 90 -21.38 4.72 -17.72
CA GLN A 90 -22.63 4.18 -18.24
C GLN A 90 -23.88 4.80 -17.57
N GLU A 91 -23.82 5.08 -16.27
CA GLU A 91 -24.92 5.73 -15.54
C GLU A 91 -25.06 7.24 -15.86
N ARG A 92 -23.96 7.94 -16.18
CA ARG A 92 -23.99 9.36 -16.56
C ARG A 92 -24.49 9.63 -17.99
N HIS A 93 -24.58 8.61 -18.85
CA HIS A 93 -25.06 8.75 -20.23
C HIS A 93 -26.42 8.05 -20.45
N PRO A 94 -27.57 8.66 -20.09
CA PRO A 94 -28.81 8.35 -20.78
C PRO A 94 -28.66 8.89 -22.21
N SER A 95 -28.56 7.99 -23.18
CA SER A 95 -28.85 8.18 -24.62
C SER A 95 -29.13 9.63 -25.07
N GLN A 96 -28.14 10.32 -25.64
CA GLN A 96 -28.42 11.39 -26.61
C GLN A 96 -27.66 11.14 -27.91
N TRP A 97 -28.17 10.18 -28.67
CA TRP A 97 -27.85 10.00 -30.08
C TRP A 97 -28.37 11.21 -30.88
N ASN A 98 -27.54 12.23 -31.05
CA ASN A 98 -27.67 13.22 -32.11
C ASN A 98 -26.43 13.11 -33.01
N GLY A 99 -26.62 13.04 -34.33
CA GLY A 99 -25.63 12.69 -35.36
C GLY A 99 -24.38 13.58 -35.48
N ALA A 100 -24.08 14.43 -34.50
CA ALA A 100 -22.84 15.19 -34.36
C ALA A 100 -21.69 14.38 -33.70
N SER A 101 -21.96 13.16 -33.19
CA SER A 101 -21.02 12.35 -32.42
C SER A 101 -19.80 11.83 -33.18
N ILE A 102 -19.87 11.68 -34.51
CA ILE A 102 -18.73 11.19 -35.30
C ILE A 102 -17.61 12.26 -35.38
N LEU A 103 -17.99 13.54 -35.48
CA LEU A 103 -17.02 14.65 -35.51
C LEU A 103 -16.45 14.92 -34.11
N SER A 104 -17.27 14.85 -33.07
CA SER A 104 -16.82 15.02 -31.68
C SER A 104 -16.00 13.82 -31.18
N SER A 105 -16.20 12.60 -31.69
CA SER A 105 -15.37 11.45 -31.34
C SER A 105 -13.97 11.51 -31.97
N PHE A 106 -13.79 12.30 -33.05
CA PHE A 106 -12.49 12.55 -33.69
C PHE A 106 -11.73 13.72 -33.03
N LEU A 107 -12.44 14.66 -32.40
CA LEU A 107 -11.91 15.82 -31.68
C LEU A 107 -11.93 15.68 -30.15
N ALA A 108 -12.53 14.60 -29.63
CA ALA A 108 -12.47 14.25 -28.22
C ALA A 108 -11.02 13.89 -27.90
N VAL A 109 -10.32 14.85 -27.33
CA VAL A 109 -9.35 14.56 -26.27
C VAL A 109 -10.04 13.52 -25.40
N GLU A 110 -9.54 12.28 -25.35
CA GLU A 110 -10.06 11.24 -24.48
C GLU A 110 -10.13 11.85 -23.08
N GLU A 111 -11.33 12.25 -22.63
CA GLU A 111 -11.52 12.53 -21.23
C GLU A 111 -11.37 11.18 -20.55
N PRO A 112 -10.30 10.99 -19.74
CA PRO A 112 -10.08 9.69 -19.13
C PRO A 112 -11.30 9.38 -18.28
N LEU A 113 -11.82 8.15 -18.39
CA LEU A 113 -12.89 7.66 -17.55
C LEU A 113 -12.46 7.86 -16.08
N LYS A 114 -13.10 8.82 -15.40
CA LYS A 114 -12.79 9.14 -14.00
C LYS A 114 -13.80 8.45 -13.10
N CYS A 115 -13.29 7.68 -12.15
CA CYS A 115 -14.07 7.15 -11.04
C CYS A 115 -14.04 8.14 -9.87
N GLU A 116 -15.22 8.59 -9.44
CA GLU A 116 -15.37 9.47 -8.27
C GLU A 116 -15.93 8.71 -7.06
N GLY A 117 -15.47 9.10 -5.88
CA GLY A 117 -15.94 8.58 -4.61
C GLY A 117 -15.06 7.50 -3.98
N ALA A 118 -15.37 7.18 -2.72
CA ALA A 118 -14.61 6.19 -1.94
C ALA A 118 -14.74 4.77 -2.50
N ILE A 119 -15.77 4.49 -3.30
CA ILE A 119 -16.03 3.17 -3.90
C ILE A 119 -14.86 2.71 -4.79
N CYS A 120 -14.20 3.64 -5.48
CA CYS A 120 -13.10 3.36 -6.41
C CYS A 120 -11.84 2.86 -5.68
N PHE A 121 -11.63 3.28 -4.43
CA PHE A 121 -10.44 2.99 -3.63
C PHE A 121 -10.72 2.09 -2.41
N PHE A 122 -11.98 1.74 -2.17
CA PHE A 122 -12.38 0.90 -1.03
C PHE A 122 -11.68 -0.46 -1.07
N LEU A 123 -11.81 -1.16 -2.19
CA LEU A 123 -11.30 -2.53 -2.34
C LEU A 123 -9.77 -2.57 -2.30
N THR A 124 -9.11 -1.64 -2.99
CA THR A 124 -7.65 -1.53 -3.01
C THR A 124 -7.10 -1.23 -1.61
N SER A 125 -7.72 -0.28 -0.89
CA SER A 125 -7.34 0.05 0.49
C SER A 125 -7.56 -1.12 1.45
N LEU A 126 -8.63 -1.90 1.26
CA LEU A 126 -8.90 -3.10 2.07
C LEU A 126 -7.86 -4.19 1.85
N ILE A 127 -7.46 -4.43 0.59
CA ILE A 127 -6.39 -5.38 0.25
C ILE A 127 -5.07 -4.96 0.90
N LEU A 128 -4.70 -3.68 0.80
CA LEU A 128 -3.49 -3.14 1.43
C LEU A 128 -3.53 -3.23 2.97
N CYS A 129 -4.69 -3.01 3.57
CA CYS A 129 -4.90 -3.22 5.01
C CYS A 129 -4.64 -4.69 5.39
N GLY A 130 -5.20 -5.64 4.64
CA GLY A 130 -4.98 -7.07 4.85
C GLY A 130 -3.50 -7.46 4.76
N LEU A 131 -2.78 -6.94 3.75
CA LEU A 131 -1.34 -7.16 3.60
C LEU A 131 -0.54 -6.57 4.78
N CYS A 132 -0.92 -5.40 5.28
CA CYS A 132 -0.30 -4.81 6.46
C CYS A 132 -0.49 -5.68 7.72
N ILE A 133 -1.66 -6.31 7.89
CA ILE A 133 -1.90 -7.25 9.00
C ILE A 133 -1.02 -8.50 8.87
N ILE A 134 -0.93 -9.08 7.67
CA ILE A 134 -0.04 -10.23 7.41
C ILE A 134 1.41 -9.85 7.70
N ALA A 135 1.86 -8.68 7.25
CA ALA A 135 3.20 -8.17 7.52
C ALA A 135 3.45 -7.98 9.03
N ALA A 136 2.45 -7.48 9.78
CA ALA A 136 2.52 -7.35 11.24
C ALA A 136 2.67 -8.71 11.92
N CYS A 137 1.90 -9.72 11.50
CA CYS A 137 2.02 -11.09 12.00
C CYS A 137 3.41 -11.68 11.73
N LEU A 138 3.92 -11.57 10.50
CA LEU A 138 5.26 -12.05 10.13
C LEU A 138 6.36 -11.33 10.93
N SER A 139 6.25 -10.02 11.09
CA SER A 139 7.18 -9.22 11.90
C SER A 139 7.12 -9.64 13.37
N MET A 140 5.94 -9.93 13.89
CA MET A 140 5.78 -10.40 15.26
C MET A 140 6.42 -11.78 15.46
N ILE A 141 6.25 -12.70 14.49
CA ILE A 141 6.91 -14.02 14.50
C ILE A 141 8.43 -13.86 14.51
N LEU A 142 8.97 -12.99 13.66
CA LEU A 142 10.41 -12.70 13.64
C LEU A 142 10.90 -12.19 14.99
N VAL A 143 10.18 -11.24 15.61
CA VAL A 143 10.50 -10.72 16.95
C VAL A 143 10.47 -11.83 18.00
N TYR A 144 9.49 -12.73 17.97
CA TYR A 144 9.45 -13.86 18.90
C TYR A 144 10.67 -14.78 18.73
N ARG A 145 11.10 -15.04 17.49
CA ARG A 145 12.27 -15.87 17.19
C ARG A 145 13.58 -15.18 17.59
N THR A 146 13.75 -13.90 17.28
CA THR A 146 14.96 -13.15 17.65
C THR A 146 15.05 -12.91 19.16
N LYS A 147 13.93 -12.70 19.85
CA LYS A 147 13.91 -12.56 21.32
C LYS A 147 14.46 -13.81 22.01
N ALA A 148 14.18 -15.01 21.50
CA ALA A 148 14.74 -16.24 22.06
C ALA A 148 16.28 -16.26 21.97
N VAL A 149 16.84 -15.86 20.82
CA VAL A 149 18.29 -15.79 20.59
C VAL A 149 18.93 -14.67 21.44
N TYR A 150 18.31 -13.49 21.48
CA TYR A 150 18.77 -12.37 22.30
C TYR A 150 18.76 -12.71 23.79
N ASN A 151 17.75 -13.44 24.26
CA ASN A 151 17.69 -13.89 25.65
C ASN A 151 18.76 -14.95 25.97
N GLN A 152 19.21 -15.74 24.98
CA GLN A 152 20.35 -16.65 25.17
C GLN A 152 21.69 -15.90 25.23
N LEU A 153 21.83 -14.80 24.48
CA LEU A 153 23.05 -13.99 24.45
C LEU A 153 23.17 -13.05 25.66
N TYR A 154 22.08 -12.41 26.08
CA TYR A 154 22.06 -11.41 27.15
C TYR A 154 21.42 -11.89 28.46
N GLY A 155 20.59 -12.95 28.43
CA GLY A 155 19.96 -13.53 29.62
C GLY A 155 20.89 -14.44 30.43
N LYS A 156 22.05 -14.81 29.87
CA LYS A 156 23.15 -15.43 30.63
C LYS A 156 24.00 -14.36 31.32
N SER A 157 23.35 -13.47 32.08
CA SER A 157 24.06 -12.66 33.06
C SER A 157 24.47 -13.60 34.19
N ARG A 158 25.73 -14.00 34.10
CA ARG A 158 26.52 -14.83 35.00
C ARG A 158 26.26 -14.50 36.48
N THR A 159 25.59 -15.41 37.18
CA THR A 159 25.83 -15.76 38.59
C THR A 159 25.84 -17.27 38.69
#